data_AF-A0A0K0FIU6-F1
#
_entry.id   AF-A0A0K0FIU6-F1
#
_cell.length_a   1.000
_cell.length_b   1.000
_cell.length_c   1.000
_cell.angle_alpha   90.00
_cell.angle_beta   90.00
_cell.angle_gamma   90.00
#
_symmetry.space_group_name_H-M   'P 1'
#
loop_
_entity.id
_entity.type
_entity.pdbx_description
1 polymer ?
#
loop_
_entity_poly.entity_id
_entity_poly.type
_entity_poly.pdbx_seq_one_letter_code
_entity_poly.pdbx_strand_id
1 'polypeptide(L)'
;MNISKDSKRITMVLHATTEYINYLAKQGIRKPKNNVIEKFAKTLSLIKSLPKFFRHYPINAARNIARISKRTRLFLSGDIENYSSSNYESKVSKLAEKVILNNNESNLVLVHRRFEILKTVPVPKLKTELYELFKNIQAYVFHWFFFKKGHDIAGLNDWFNSKENLNETTWEPQFVGDDRVSFHDETFPYTVCSNRT
;
A
#
# COMPACT_ATOMS: atom_id res chain seq x y z
N MET A 1 -23.68 -3.78 -2.75
CA MET A 1 -23.24 -4.74 -1.71
C MET A 1 -23.19 -3.97 -0.38
N ASN A 2 -24.05 -4.30 0.58
CA ASN A 2 -24.03 -3.68 1.91
C ASN A 2 -22.91 -4.32 2.73
N ILE A 3 -21.95 -3.51 3.16
CA ILE A 3 -20.82 -3.91 4.01
C ILE A 3 -21.00 -3.14 5.32
N SER A 4 -21.25 -3.84 6.43
CA SER A 4 -21.36 -3.24 7.76
C SER A 4 -20.00 -2.72 8.24
N LYS A 5 -20.01 -1.76 9.18
CA LYS A 5 -18.80 -1.31 9.89
C LYS A 5 -18.07 -2.46 10.59
N ASP A 6 -18.81 -3.46 11.06
CA ASP A 6 -18.30 -4.67 11.72
C ASP A 6 -17.69 -5.69 10.74
N SER A 7 -17.65 -5.37 9.44
CA SER A 7 -17.07 -6.26 8.45
C SER A 7 -15.55 -6.38 8.64
N LYS A 8 -15.12 -7.62 8.82
CA LYS A 8 -13.72 -8.06 8.95
C LYS A 8 -12.91 -7.94 7.66
N ARG A 9 -13.54 -7.57 6.54
CA ARG A 9 -12.85 -7.36 5.26
C ARG A 9 -11.92 -6.16 5.32
N ILE A 10 -10.87 -6.15 4.51
CA ILE A 10 -9.93 -5.04 4.44
C ILE A 10 -10.34 -4.08 3.31
N THR A 11 -10.65 -2.82 3.63
CA THR A 11 -10.79 -1.77 2.60
C THR A 11 -9.39 -1.31 2.18
N MET A 12 -9.08 -1.41 0.89
CA MET A 12 -7.83 -0.90 0.35
C MET A 12 -7.93 0.62 0.17
N VAL A 13 -7.05 1.36 0.86
CA VAL A 13 -6.87 2.80 0.75
C VAL A 13 -5.71 3.05 -0.19
N LEU A 14 -5.99 3.65 -1.34
CA LEU A 14 -5.07 3.76 -2.47
C LEU A 14 -4.62 5.20 -2.73
N HIS A 15 -3.39 5.37 -3.20
CA HIS A 15 -3.08 6.48 -4.11
C HIS A 15 -3.48 6.09 -5.54
N ALA A 16 -3.92 7.04 -6.36
CA ALA A 16 -4.32 6.77 -7.74
C ALA A 16 -3.44 7.57 -8.71
N THR A 17 -2.57 6.88 -9.45
CA THR A 17 -1.84 7.45 -10.57
C THR A 17 -2.75 7.63 -11.79
N THR A 18 -2.40 8.58 -12.66
CA THR A 18 -3.16 8.86 -13.90
C THR A 18 -3.25 7.63 -14.82
N GLU A 19 -2.27 6.74 -14.77
CA GLU A 19 -2.26 5.47 -15.49
C GLU A 19 -3.33 4.50 -14.98
N TYR A 20 -3.52 4.41 -13.66
CA TYR A 20 -4.56 3.56 -13.07
C TYR A 20 -5.99 4.05 -13.41
N ILE A 21 -6.22 5.37 -13.45
CA ILE A 21 -7.50 5.94 -13.91
C ILE A 21 -7.79 5.51 -15.38
N ASN A 22 -6.75 5.39 -16.21
CA ASN A 22 -6.88 4.86 -17.56
C ASN A 22 -7.04 3.33 -17.61
N TYR A 23 -6.49 2.59 -16.65
CA TYR A 23 -6.74 1.15 -16.49
C TYR A 23 -8.19 0.86 -16.08
N LEU A 24 -8.73 1.53 -15.06
CA LEU A 24 -10.14 1.40 -14.66
C LEU A 24 -11.11 1.69 -15.81
N ALA A 25 -10.79 2.70 -16.62
CA ALA A 25 -11.57 3.04 -17.81
C ALA A 25 -11.62 1.91 -18.86
N LYS A 26 -10.55 1.12 -18.99
CA LYS A 26 -10.52 -0.07 -19.86
C LYS A 26 -11.32 -1.24 -19.28
N GLN A 27 -11.51 -1.28 -17.95
CA GLN A 27 -12.30 -2.29 -17.24
C GLN A 27 -13.81 -1.94 -17.17
N GLY A 28 -14.31 -1.05 -18.03
CA GLY A 28 -15.73 -0.66 -18.10
C GLY A 28 -16.22 0.26 -16.96
N ILE A 29 -15.37 0.59 -15.98
CA ILE A 29 -15.69 1.56 -14.94
C ILE A 29 -15.64 2.95 -15.58
N ARG A 30 -16.81 3.60 -15.69
CA ARG A 30 -16.98 4.87 -16.40
C ARG A 30 -15.97 5.92 -15.91
N LYS A 31 -15.18 6.49 -16.84
CA LYS A 31 -14.39 7.69 -16.56
C LYS A 31 -15.30 8.78 -15.98
N PRO A 32 -14.83 9.57 -15.00
CA PRO A 32 -15.55 10.77 -14.55
C PRO A 32 -15.88 11.65 -15.77
N LYS A 33 -17.12 12.13 -15.88
CA LYS A 33 -17.55 12.93 -17.04
C LYS A 33 -16.64 14.15 -17.24
N ASN A 34 -16.48 14.54 -18.51
CA ASN A 34 -15.64 15.66 -18.94
C ASN A 34 -15.91 16.93 -18.12
N ASN A 35 -14.83 17.69 -17.87
CA ASN A 35 -14.56 18.66 -16.79
C ASN A 35 -13.78 18.13 -15.58
N VAL A 36 -13.99 16.91 -15.07
CA VAL A 36 -13.28 16.50 -13.82
C VAL A 36 -11.79 16.24 -14.08
N ILE A 37 -11.47 15.45 -15.11
CA ILE A 37 -10.07 15.17 -15.53
C ILE A 37 -9.35 16.48 -15.93
N GLU A 38 -10.06 17.37 -16.61
CA GLU A 38 -9.50 18.61 -17.15
C GLU A 38 -9.30 19.68 -16.07
N LYS A 39 -10.22 19.80 -15.11
CA LYS A 39 -10.01 20.57 -13.88
C LYS A 39 -8.85 20.01 -13.08
N PHE A 40 -8.76 18.70 -12.90
CA PHE A 40 -7.63 18.08 -12.19
C PHE A 40 -6.29 18.37 -12.89
N ALA A 41 -6.22 18.27 -14.22
CA ALA A 41 -5.03 18.61 -15.00
C ALA A 41 -4.67 20.11 -14.91
N LYS A 42 -5.65 21.02 -15.02
CA LYS A 42 -5.44 22.47 -14.83
C LYS A 42 -4.99 22.80 -13.41
N THR A 43 -5.63 22.22 -12.40
CA THR A 43 -5.25 22.37 -10.99
C THR A 43 -3.84 21.86 -10.74
N LEU A 44 -3.45 20.69 -11.28
CA LEU A 44 -2.07 20.19 -11.21
C LEU A 44 -1.05 21.09 -11.94
N SER A 45 -1.43 21.69 -13.07
CA SER A 45 -0.57 22.63 -13.80
C SER A 45 -0.34 23.91 -12.98
N LEU A 46 -1.42 24.48 -12.42
CA LEU A 46 -1.37 25.66 -11.55
C LEU A 46 -0.53 25.37 -10.29
N ILE A 47 -0.76 24.22 -9.66
CA ILE A 47 0.01 23.66 -8.53
C ILE A 47 1.51 23.61 -8.84
N LYS A 48 1.90 23.13 -10.03
CA LYS A 48 3.32 23.05 -10.43
C LYS A 48 3.96 24.42 -10.70
N SER A 49 3.17 25.44 -11.01
CA SER A 49 3.66 26.80 -11.28
C SER A 49 3.78 27.70 -10.04
N LEU A 50 3.29 27.27 -8.87
CA LEU A 50 3.40 28.04 -7.63
C LEU A 50 4.84 28.00 -7.08
N PRO A 51 5.37 29.12 -6.56
CA PRO A 51 6.67 29.13 -5.89
C PRO A 51 6.64 28.16 -4.69
N LYS A 52 7.69 27.35 -4.54
CA LYS A 52 7.75 26.23 -3.59
C LYS A 52 7.23 26.61 -2.20
N PHE A 53 6.08 26.05 -1.81
CA PHE A 53 5.94 25.16 -0.66
C PHE A 53 4.54 24.55 -0.63
N PHE A 54 4.39 23.32 -1.14
CA PHE A 54 3.30 22.48 -0.67
C PHE A 54 3.62 22.07 0.77
N ARG A 55 3.13 22.86 1.72
CA ARG A 55 3.05 22.51 3.16
C ARG A 55 2.12 21.33 3.43
N HIS A 56 1.43 20.84 2.39
CA HIS A 56 0.52 19.72 2.47
C HIS A 56 0.97 18.63 1.49
N TYR A 57 1.31 17.44 2.00
CA TYR A 57 1.66 16.29 1.16
C TYR A 57 0.37 15.68 0.57
N PRO A 58 0.06 15.87 -0.74
CA PRO A 58 -1.29 15.57 -1.24
C PRO A 58 -1.66 14.08 -1.17
N ILE A 59 -0.64 13.21 -1.16
CA ILE A 59 -0.79 11.77 -1.03
C ILE A 59 -1.28 11.39 0.39
N ASN A 60 -0.81 12.06 1.45
CA ASN A 60 -1.28 11.79 2.81
C ASN A 60 -2.70 12.31 3.02
N ALA A 61 -3.04 13.49 2.47
CA ALA A 61 -4.41 13.99 2.45
C ALA A 61 -5.37 13.03 1.72
N ALA A 62 -4.96 12.51 0.54
CA ALA A 62 -5.75 11.51 -0.18
C ALA A 62 -5.94 10.20 0.62
N ARG A 63 -4.89 9.71 1.29
CA ARG A 63 -4.97 8.54 2.17
C ARG A 63 -5.90 8.80 3.37
N ASN A 64 -5.87 9.98 3.97
CA ASN A 64 -6.75 10.32 5.10
C ASN A 64 -8.22 10.44 4.66
N ILE A 65 -8.51 11.10 3.54
CA ILE A 65 -9.88 11.18 2.96
C ILE A 65 -10.44 9.77 2.67
N ALA A 66 -9.61 8.90 2.08
CA ALA A 66 -10.00 7.52 1.81
C ALA A 66 -10.18 6.69 3.10
N ARG A 67 -9.39 6.92 4.14
CA ARG A 67 -9.58 6.32 5.48
C ARG A 67 -10.86 6.78 6.15
N ILE A 68 -11.21 8.07 6.08
CA ILE A 68 -12.50 8.59 6.59
C ILE A 68 -13.68 7.97 5.83
N SER A 69 -13.50 7.72 4.53
CA SER A 69 -14.54 7.17 3.65
C SER A 69 -14.68 5.64 3.68
N LYS A 70 -13.85 4.92 4.47
CA LYS A 70 -13.84 3.46 4.49
C LYS A 70 -15.09 2.89 5.17
N ARG A 71 -15.51 1.69 4.74
CA ARG A 71 -16.70 1.01 5.28
C ARG A 71 -16.40 -0.12 6.27
N THR A 72 -15.14 -0.52 6.37
CA THR A 72 -14.68 -1.64 7.21
C THR A 72 -13.81 -1.12 8.35
N ARG A 73 -13.74 -1.83 9.47
CA ARG A 73 -12.83 -1.48 10.59
C ARG A 73 -11.35 -1.56 10.15
N LEU A 74 -10.96 -2.62 9.46
CA LEU A 74 -9.60 -2.77 8.90
C LEU A 74 -9.42 -2.02 7.57
N PHE A 75 -8.25 -1.42 7.37
CA PHE A 75 -7.81 -0.87 6.08
C PHE A 75 -6.36 -1.24 5.75
N LEU A 76 -6.05 -1.31 4.45
CA LEU A 76 -4.69 -1.41 3.91
C LEU A 76 -4.26 -0.05 3.36
N SER A 77 -3.18 0.54 3.87
CA SER A 77 -2.66 1.84 3.42
C SER A 77 -1.67 1.68 2.25
N GLY A 78 -2.18 1.37 1.06
CA GLY A 78 -1.40 0.88 -0.09
C GLY A 78 -0.98 1.91 -1.16
N ASP A 79 0.05 1.53 -1.91
CA ASP A 79 0.34 2.04 -3.26
C ASP A 79 -0.26 1.04 -4.27
N ILE A 80 -0.77 1.53 -5.40
CA ILE A 80 -1.67 0.76 -6.26
C ILE A 80 -0.95 -0.17 -7.24
N GLU A 81 0.35 0.10 -7.44
CA GLU A 81 1.27 -0.65 -8.29
C GLU A 81 1.77 -1.94 -7.60
N ASN A 82 1.47 -2.14 -6.31
CA ASN A 82 1.88 -3.33 -5.57
C ASN A 82 1.01 -4.55 -5.89
N TYR A 83 1.69 -5.66 -6.21
CA TYR A 83 1.04 -6.96 -6.34
C TYR A 83 1.11 -7.74 -5.03
N SER A 84 -0.04 -8.19 -4.52
CA SER A 84 -0.12 -9.03 -3.32
C SER A 84 0.09 -10.52 -3.65
N SER A 85 0.52 -11.28 -2.63
CA SER A 85 0.56 -12.76 -2.67
C SER A 85 -0.84 -13.37 -2.78
N SER A 86 -0.91 -14.64 -3.19
CA SER A 86 -2.19 -15.37 -3.26
C SER A 86 -2.93 -15.36 -1.93
N ASN A 87 -4.23 -15.09 -1.97
CA ASN A 87 -5.14 -15.01 -0.80
C ASN A 87 -4.75 -13.97 0.27
N TYR A 88 -3.95 -12.95 -0.07
CA TYR A 88 -3.47 -11.93 0.87
C TYR A 88 -4.56 -11.37 1.80
N GLU A 89 -5.69 -10.89 1.27
CA GLU A 89 -6.75 -10.26 2.10
C GLU A 89 -7.32 -11.22 3.15
N SER A 90 -7.57 -12.48 2.79
CA SER A 90 -8.09 -13.49 3.71
C SER A 90 -7.06 -13.89 4.77
N LYS A 91 -5.78 -13.97 4.42
CA LYS A 91 -4.70 -14.29 5.36
C LYS A 91 -4.45 -13.15 6.35
N VAL A 92 -4.42 -11.90 5.86
CA VAL A 92 -4.14 -10.73 6.71
C VAL A 92 -5.34 -10.33 7.55
N SER A 93 -6.58 -10.47 7.07
CA SER A 93 -7.78 -10.20 7.88
C SER A 93 -7.89 -11.15 9.08
N LYS A 94 -7.59 -12.45 8.90
CA LYS A 94 -7.53 -13.43 10.00
C LYS A 94 -6.46 -13.07 11.03
N LEU A 95 -5.26 -12.71 10.59
CA LEU A 95 -4.21 -12.28 11.53
C LEU A 95 -4.61 -10.98 12.25
N ALA A 96 -5.09 -9.98 11.51
CA ALA A 96 -5.52 -8.70 12.04
C ALA A 96 -6.70 -8.84 13.02
N GLU A 97 -7.60 -9.81 12.83
CA GLU A 97 -8.60 -10.14 13.85
C GLU A 97 -7.95 -10.56 15.17
N LYS A 98 -7.01 -11.51 15.10
CA LYS A 98 -6.30 -12.06 16.27
C LYS A 98 -5.43 -11.02 16.99
N VAL A 99 -4.71 -10.17 16.26
CA VAL A 99 -3.66 -9.30 16.85
C VAL A 99 -4.03 -7.82 16.93
N ILE A 100 -4.94 -7.32 16.08
CA ILE A 100 -5.45 -5.94 16.14
C ILE A 100 -6.84 -5.91 16.76
N LEU A 101 -7.84 -6.60 16.15
CA LEU A 101 -9.24 -6.38 16.52
C LEU A 101 -9.57 -6.87 17.93
N ASN A 102 -8.96 -7.98 18.34
CA ASN A 102 -9.12 -8.63 19.66
C ASN A 102 -8.09 -8.14 20.71
N ASN A 103 -7.23 -7.19 20.36
CA ASN A 103 -6.31 -6.52 21.29
C ASN A 103 -6.85 -5.11 21.59
N ASN A 104 -6.64 -4.60 22.81
CA ASN A 104 -7.05 -3.26 23.24
C ASN A 104 -6.00 -2.17 22.99
N GLU A 105 -4.75 -2.54 22.70
CA GLU A 105 -3.66 -1.60 22.38
C GLU A 105 -3.99 -0.69 21.18
N SER A 106 -3.46 0.53 21.18
CA SER A 106 -3.63 1.50 20.10
C SER A 106 -2.45 1.47 19.12
N ASN A 107 -2.64 2.02 17.92
CA ASN A 107 -1.61 2.11 16.88
C ASN A 107 -1.00 0.76 16.41
N LEU A 108 -1.65 -0.36 16.69
CA LEU A 108 -1.24 -1.67 16.15
C LEU A 108 -1.46 -1.75 14.63
N VAL A 109 -0.42 -2.23 13.95
CA VAL A 109 -0.31 -2.25 12.48
C VAL A 109 0.49 -3.46 11.99
N LEU A 110 0.28 -3.85 10.73
CA LEU A 110 1.00 -4.93 10.03
C LEU A 110 1.69 -4.37 8.75
N VAL A 111 2.99 -4.05 8.72
CA VAL A 111 3.76 -3.09 7.83
C VAL A 111 4.79 -3.61 6.76
N HIS A 112 5.58 -4.69 6.98
CA HIS A 112 6.95 -5.01 6.46
C HIS A 112 7.36 -5.05 4.93
N ARG A 113 7.77 -6.20 4.36
CA ARG A 113 8.61 -6.38 3.14
C ARG A 113 7.90 -6.32 1.78
N ARG A 114 8.13 -5.21 1.09
CA ARG A 114 7.99 -5.12 -0.37
C ARG A 114 9.23 -5.68 -1.06
N PHE A 115 9.06 -6.21 -2.26
CA PHE A 115 10.16 -6.64 -3.13
C PHE A 115 10.02 -6.01 -4.51
N GLU A 116 11.15 -5.71 -5.14
CA GLU A 116 11.26 -5.28 -6.52
C GLU A 116 11.78 -6.46 -7.35
N ILE A 117 11.14 -6.75 -8.47
CA ILE A 117 11.49 -7.88 -9.34
C ILE A 117 11.87 -7.36 -10.73
N LEU A 118 12.69 -8.12 -11.46
CA LEU A 118 12.99 -7.79 -12.86
C LEU A 118 11.71 -7.82 -13.71
N LYS A 119 11.57 -6.87 -14.64
CA LYS A 119 10.41 -6.79 -15.55
C LYS A 119 10.20 -8.04 -16.42
N THR A 120 11.24 -8.86 -16.57
CA THR A 120 11.27 -10.10 -17.37
C THR A 120 10.79 -11.34 -16.62
N VAL A 121 10.63 -11.30 -15.30
CA VAL A 121 10.18 -12.45 -14.50
C VAL A 121 8.70 -12.31 -14.11
N PRO A 122 7.95 -13.43 -13.98
CA PRO A 122 6.57 -13.38 -13.52
C PRO A 122 6.47 -12.88 -12.07
N VAL A 123 5.37 -12.19 -11.77
CA VAL A 123 5.08 -11.73 -10.40
C VAL A 123 4.84 -12.93 -9.49
N PRO A 124 5.66 -13.16 -8.45
CA PRO A 124 5.50 -14.30 -7.55
C PRO A 124 4.19 -14.17 -6.75
N LYS A 125 3.52 -15.30 -6.56
CA LYS A 125 2.27 -15.46 -5.81
C LYS A 125 2.48 -16.21 -4.50
N LEU A 126 3.51 -17.05 -4.44
CA LEU A 126 3.96 -17.80 -3.27
C LEU A 126 5.29 -17.27 -2.74
N LYS A 127 5.56 -17.50 -1.46
CA LYS A 127 6.85 -17.15 -0.84
C LYS A 127 8.00 -17.99 -1.41
N THR A 128 7.75 -19.25 -1.75
CA THR A 128 8.72 -20.13 -2.42
C THR A 128 9.17 -19.57 -3.77
N GLU A 129 8.24 -19.16 -4.63
CA GLU A 129 8.53 -18.53 -5.93
C GLU A 129 9.38 -17.26 -5.76
N LEU A 130 8.99 -16.40 -4.80
CA LEU A 130 9.74 -15.19 -4.46
C LEU A 130 11.14 -15.51 -3.93
N TYR A 131 11.31 -16.58 -3.16
CA TYR A 131 12.62 -17.00 -2.65
C TYR A 131 13.53 -17.49 -3.78
N GLU A 132 13.01 -18.25 -4.75
CA GLU A 132 13.78 -18.65 -5.94
C GLU A 132 14.23 -17.42 -6.75
N LEU A 133 13.34 -16.44 -6.98
CA LEU A 133 13.72 -15.18 -7.62
C LEU A 133 14.78 -14.40 -6.81
N PHE A 134 14.69 -14.41 -5.47
CA PHE A 134 15.63 -13.73 -4.59
C PHE A 134 17.03 -14.38 -4.64
N LYS A 135 17.12 -15.71 -4.53
CA LYS A 135 18.40 -16.46 -4.69
C LYS A 135 19.02 -16.23 -6.06
N ASN A 136 18.19 -16.16 -7.12
CA ASN A 136 18.63 -15.97 -8.49
C ASN A 136 18.99 -14.50 -8.83
N ILE A 137 18.96 -13.58 -7.85
CA ILE A 137 19.31 -12.16 -8.04
C ILE A 137 18.31 -11.46 -9.01
N GLN A 138 17.07 -11.97 -9.04
CA GLN A 138 15.95 -11.49 -9.86
C GLN A 138 14.87 -10.78 -9.02
N ALA A 139 14.92 -10.89 -7.69
CA ALA A 139 14.12 -10.14 -6.73
C ALA A 139 15.00 -9.53 -5.64
N TYR A 140 14.68 -8.30 -5.23
CA TYR A 140 15.40 -7.51 -4.23
C TYR A 140 14.42 -6.98 -3.20
N VAL A 141 14.87 -6.73 -1.97
CA VAL A 141 14.07 -5.93 -1.02
C VAL A 141 13.88 -4.54 -1.61
N PHE A 142 12.68 -3.98 -1.48
CA PHE A 142 12.34 -2.68 -2.06
C PHE A 142 13.33 -1.57 -1.67
N HIS A 143 13.73 -0.75 -2.65
CA HIS A 143 14.74 0.30 -2.52
C HIS A 143 16.15 -0.18 -2.10
N TRP A 144 16.49 -1.47 -2.27
CA TRP A 144 17.81 -2.02 -1.94
C TRP A 144 18.99 -1.20 -2.49
N PHE A 145 18.87 -0.72 -3.72
CA PHE A 145 19.92 0.04 -4.41
C PHE A 145 20.01 1.53 -4.01
N PHE A 146 18.96 2.09 -3.41
CA PHE A 146 18.85 3.52 -3.13
C PHE A 146 18.93 3.84 -1.63
N PHE A 147 18.18 3.10 -0.80
CA PHE A 147 18.10 3.36 0.63
C PHE A 147 17.86 2.09 1.44
N LYS A 148 18.75 1.10 1.25
CA LYS A 148 18.75 -0.19 1.98
C LYS A 148 18.41 -0.04 3.46
N LYS A 149 19.07 0.87 4.19
CA LYS A 149 18.87 1.07 5.64
C LYS A 149 17.44 1.49 6.03
N GLY A 150 16.71 2.19 5.17
CA GLY A 150 15.34 2.63 5.45
C GLY A 150 14.26 1.58 5.22
N HIS A 151 14.61 0.48 4.55
CA HIS A 151 13.71 -0.62 4.22
C HIS A 151 14.27 -1.99 4.65
N ASP A 152 15.36 -1.99 5.43
CA ASP A 152 15.90 -3.20 6.04
C ASP A 152 15.06 -3.60 7.25
N ILE A 153 14.79 -4.89 7.35
CA ILE A 153 13.90 -5.46 8.36
C ILE A 153 14.54 -6.78 8.79
N ALA A 154 14.69 -7.00 10.09
CA ALA A 154 15.36 -8.18 10.60
C ALA A 154 14.67 -9.50 10.18
N GLY A 155 15.39 -10.61 10.31
CA GLY A 155 14.85 -11.96 10.10
C GLY A 155 14.48 -12.30 8.65
N LEU A 156 15.13 -11.70 7.64
CA LEU A 156 14.85 -12.00 6.22
C LEU A 156 15.03 -13.50 5.90
N ASN A 157 16.16 -14.06 6.33
CA ASN A 157 16.52 -15.45 6.07
C ASN A 157 15.59 -16.41 6.84
N ASP A 158 15.31 -16.12 8.11
CA ASP A 158 14.39 -16.89 8.94
C ASP A 158 12.97 -16.88 8.36
N TRP A 159 12.54 -15.73 7.84
CA TRP A 159 11.26 -15.60 7.13
C TRP A 159 11.22 -16.43 5.85
N PHE A 160 12.26 -16.41 5.00
CA PHE A 160 12.32 -17.29 3.82
C PHE A 160 12.33 -18.78 4.20
N ASN A 161 13.10 -19.16 5.22
CA ASN A 161 13.27 -20.55 5.65
C ASN A 161 12.06 -21.10 6.44
N SER A 162 11.24 -20.25 7.04
CA SER A 162 10.01 -20.68 7.72
C SER A 162 9.03 -21.34 6.74
N LYS A 163 8.25 -22.34 7.20
CA LYS A 163 7.24 -23.00 6.36
C LYS A 163 6.21 -21.98 5.84
N GLU A 164 5.87 -22.04 4.56
CA GLU A 164 4.81 -21.19 4.00
C GLU A 164 3.44 -21.62 4.57
N ASN A 165 2.79 -20.71 5.28
CA ASN A 165 1.45 -20.90 5.80
C ASN A 165 0.45 -20.19 4.88
N LEU A 166 -0.45 -20.97 4.25
CA LEU A 166 -1.49 -20.44 3.36
C LEU A 166 -2.72 -19.91 4.11
N ASN A 167 -2.84 -20.20 5.42
CA ASN A 167 -3.96 -19.81 6.27
C ASN A 167 -3.68 -18.58 7.13
N GLU A 168 -2.42 -18.30 7.45
CA GLU A 168 -1.97 -17.12 8.19
C GLU A 168 -0.80 -16.47 7.45
N THR A 169 -0.87 -15.16 7.23
CA THR A 169 0.31 -14.38 6.80
C THR A 169 1.14 -14.04 8.01
N THR A 170 2.32 -14.63 8.14
CA THR A 170 3.44 -13.91 8.75
C THR A 170 3.90 -12.88 7.74
N TRP A 171 3.15 -11.78 7.80
CA TRP A 171 3.51 -10.47 7.34
C TRP A 171 3.33 -10.16 5.84
N GLU A 172 3.06 -8.92 5.40
CA GLU A 172 2.50 -7.73 6.09
C GLU A 172 1.83 -6.74 5.06
N PRO A 173 2.47 -6.20 3.99
CA PRO A 173 3.12 -4.88 4.00
C PRO A 173 2.51 -3.74 3.13
N GLN A 174 2.87 -2.45 3.38
CA GLN A 174 1.90 -1.32 3.42
C GLN A 174 0.89 -1.65 4.50
N PHE A 175 0.71 -0.80 5.50
CA PHE A 175 0.21 -1.38 6.73
C PHE A 175 -1.27 -1.72 6.68
N VAL A 176 -1.63 -2.86 7.27
CA VAL A 176 -3.01 -3.12 7.69
C VAL A 176 -3.19 -2.65 9.13
N GLY A 177 -4.18 -1.80 9.34
CA GLY A 177 -4.49 -1.18 10.64
C GLY A 177 -6.00 -1.01 10.84
N ASP A 178 -6.41 -0.62 12.05
CA ASP A 178 -7.79 -0.21 12.34
C ASP A 178 -7.90 1.28 12.72
N ASP A 179 -9.10 1.73 13.06
CA ASP A 179 -9.42 3.14 13.37
C ASP A 179 -8.60 3.76 14.52
N ARG A 180 -7.88 2.97 15.32
CA ARG A 180 -7.02 3.45 16.41
C ARG A 180 -5.62 3.87 15.96
N VAL A 181 -5.27 3.67 14.68
CA VAL A 181 -4.02 4.16 14.10
C VAL A 181 -4.18 5.65 13.79
N SER A 182 -3.24 6.50 14.20
CA SER A 182 -3.25 7.93 13.85
C SER A 182 -3.37 8.18 12.33
N PHE A 183 -3.93 9.33 11.94
CA PHE A 183 -3.93 9.78 10.54
C PHE A 183 -2.50 10.03 10.03
N HIS A 184 -2.30 9.97 8.71
CA HIS A 184 -1.02 10.32 8.11
C HIS A 184 -0.76 11.81 8.28
N ASP A 185 0.46 12.20 8.63
CA ASP A 185 0.82 13.62 8.75
C ASP A 185 0.71 14.31 7.39
N GLU A 186 -0.25 15.23 7.26
CA GLU A 186 -0.44 16.02 6.05
C GLU A 186 0.52 17.20 5.98
N THR A 187 1.08 17.66 7.10
CA THR A 187 1.94 18.86 7.19
C THR A 187 3.35 18.66 6.63
N PHE A 188 3.67 17.41 6.24
CA PHE A 188 4.95 17.07 5.65
C PHE A 188 5.19 17.87 4.34
N PRO A 189 6.28 18.64 4.23
CA PRO A 189 6.57 19.41 3.04
C PRO A 189 6.87 18.49 1.85
N TYR A 190 6.13 18.66 0.75
CA TYR A 190 6.14 17.81 -0.46
C TYR A 190 7.51 17.59 -1.12
N THR A 191 8.51 18.40 -0.77
CA THR A 191 9.86 18.36 -1.34
C THR A 191 10.89 17.66 -0.45
N VAL A 192 10.54 17.12 0.72
CA VAL A 192 11.53 16.69 1.73
C VAL A 192 11.73 15.16 1.82
N CYS A 193 10.83 14.33 1.29
CA CYS A 193 11.18 12.97 0.82
C CYS A 193 10.03 12.23 0.11
N SER A 194 10.14 12.09 -1.21
CA SER A 194 9.78 10.87 -1.95
C SER A 194 10.51 10.92 -3.30
N ASN A 195 11.57 10.12 -3.41
CA ASN A 195 12.27 9.79 -4.65
C ASN A 195 13.02 10.94 -5.38
N ARG A 196 13.78 11.78 -4.67
CA ARG A 196 14.87 12.60 -5.25
C ARG A 196 16.04 12.85 -4.29
N THR A 197 17.03 11.95 -4.31
CA THR A 197 18.37 12.17 -4.89
C THR A 197 19.01 10.81 -5.08
#